data_AF-A0A8R1I8P1-F1
#
_entry.id   AF-A0A8R1I8P1-F1
#
_cell.length_a   1.000
_cell.length_b   1.000
_cell.length_c   1.000
_cell.angle_alpha   90.00
_cell.angle_beta   90.00
_cell.angle_gamma   90.00
#
_symmetry.space_group_name_H-M   'P 1'
#
loop_
_entity.id
_entity.type
_entity.pdbx_description
1 polymer ?
#
loop_
_entity_poly.entity_id
_entity_poly.type
_entity_poly.pdbx_seq_one_letter_code
_entity_poly.pdbx_strand_id
1 'polypeptide(L)'
;MLLEVKKSGRPRSVNTRNTRAIIKKRIIRNDGLSLNRMASQLGIARSTVQSIVKNDLKLKSYKLRRGQYLSDKSKAMRLEKCRKLLQHFQVRRVSDV
;
A
#
# COMPACT_ATOMS: atom_id res chain seq x y z
N MET A 1 25.04 7.66 36.04
CA MET A 1 24.52 6.32 35.69
C MET A 1 24.80 6.09 34.21
N LEU A 2 25.75 5.21 33.88
CA LEU A 2 25.97 4.80 32.49
C LEU A 2 24.91 3.75 32.14
N LEU A 3 24.03 4.08 31.19
CA LEU A 3 23.06 3.13 30.65
C LEU A 3 23.85 2.03 29.92
N GLU A 4 23.73 0.78 30.37
CA GLU A 4 24.27 -0.38 29.67
C GLU A 4 23.72 -0.43 28.24
N VAL A 5 24.58 -0.19 27.26
CA VAL A 5 24.24 -0.34 25.85
C VAL A 5 24.22 -1.84 25.54
N LYS A 6 23.01 -2.40 25.47
CA LYS A 6 22.79 -3.80 25.09
C LYS A 6 23.50 -4.10 23.76
N LYS A 7 24.40 -5.09 23.75
CA LYS A 7 25.17 -5.47 22.56
C LYS A 7 24.22 -5.80 21.40
N SER A 8 24.44 -5.19 20.24
CA SER A 8 23.67 -5.51 19.04
C SER A 8 23.94 -6.97 18.68
N GLY A 9 22.89 -7.79 18.58
CA GLY A 9 23.01 -9.16 18.08
C GLY A 9 23.55 -9.20 16.64
N ARG A 10 23.64 -10.41 16.07
CA ARG A 10 24.14 -10.60 14.69
C ARG A 10 23.40 -9.69 13.69
N PRO A 11 24.10 -8.90 12.87
CA PRO A 11 23.47 -8.06 11.87
C PRO A 11 22.73 -8.89 10.82
N ARG A 12 21.61 -8.37 10.31
CA ARG A 12 20.83 -9.02 9.25
C ARG A 12 21.56 -8.91 7.92
N SER A 13 21.83 -10.05 7.27
CA SER A 13 22.55 -10.09 5.99
C SER A 13 21.66 -9.85 4.76
N VAL A 14 20.48 -10.49 4.70
CA VAL A 14 19.57 -10.39 3.53
C VAL A 14 18.52 -9.30 3.71
N ASN A 15 17.93 -9.20 4.90
CA ASN A 15 16.96 -8.17 5.25
C ASN A 15 17.66 -6.87 5.67
N THR A 16 18.34 -6.27 4.69
CA THR A 16 19.01 -4.97 4.83
C THR A 16 18.03 -3.84 4.54
N ARG A 17 18.41 -2.61 4.90
CA ARG A 17 17.64 -1.40 4.55
C ARG A 17 17.44 -1.27 3.04
N ASN A 18 18.44 -1.62 2.24
CA ASN A 18 18.39 -1.57 0.78
C ASN A 18 17.37 -2.56 0.22
N THR A 19 17.40 -3.81 0.68
CA THR A 19 16.43 -4.84 0.28
C THR A 19 14.99 -4.40 0.60
N ARG A 20 14.76 -3.84 1.79
CA ARG A 20 13.45 -3.30 2.18
C ARG A 20 12.99 -2.17 1.26
N ALA A 21 13.88 -1.24 0.93
CA ALA A 21 13.58 -0.13 0.03
C ALA A 21 13.23 -0.61 -1.38
N ILE A 22 13.96 -1.59 -1.93
CA ILE A 22 13.68 -2.17 -3.24
C ILE A 22 12.30 -2.85 -3.26
N ILE A 23 12.00 -3.68 -2.24
CA ILE A 23 10.69 -4.35 -2.11
C ILE A 23 9.57 -3.31 -2.01
N LYS A 24 9.72 -2.29 -1.16
CA LYS A 24 8.73 -1.21 -1.00
C LYS A 24 8.47 -0.50 -2.34
N LYS A 25 9.52 -0.13 -3.08
CA LYS A 25 9.40 0.50 -4.40
C LYS A 25 8.72 -0.40 -5.44
N ARG A 26 8.95 -1.72 -5.38
CA ARG A 26 8.26 -2.67 -6.28
C ARG A 26 6.76 -2.75 -5.99
N ILE A 27 6.38 -2.82 -4.73
CA ILE A 27 4.96 -2.86 -4.31
C ILE A 27 4.23 -1.56 -4.66
N ILE A 28 4.85 -0.39 -4.43
CA ILE A 28 4.23 0.90 -4.78
C ILE A 28 3.97 1.02 -6.29
N ARG A 29 4.88 0.49 -7.12
CA ARG A 29 4.69 0.51 -8.58
C ARG A 29 3.61 -0.45 -9.05
N ASN A 30 3.48 -1.61 -8.41
CA ASN A 30 2.47 -2.61 -8.73
C ASN A 30 2.20 -3.48 -7.48
N ASP A 31 1.05 -3.24 -6.85
CA ASP A 31 0.62 -3.91 -5.62
C ASP A 31 -0.03 -5.28 -5.88
N GLY A 32 -0.34 -5.61 -7.13
CA GLY A 32 -0.82 -6.92 -7.59
C GLY A 32 0.30 -7.96 -7.81
N LEU A 33 1.55 -7.65 -7.47
CA LEU A 33 2.69 -8.53 -7.68
C LEU A 33 2.73 -9.72 -6.71
N SER A 34 3.06 -10.90 -7.25
CA SER A 34 3.37 -12.10 -6.45
C SER A 34 4.69 -11.93 -5.70
N LEU A 35 4.68 -12.21 -4.40
CA LEU A 35 5.88 -12.24 -3.56
C LEU A 35 6.87 -13.32 -4.01
N ASN A 36 6.40 -14.43 -4.57
CA ASN A 36 7.28 -15.48 -5.11
C ASN A 36 8.07 -14.95 -6.31
N ARG A 37 7.38 -14.28 -7.24
CA ARG A 37 8.03 -13.67 -8.41
C ARG A 37 9.08 -12.64 -7.97
N MET A 38 8.74 -11.83 -6.97
CA MET A 38 9.66 -10.85 -6.40
C MET A 38 10.90 -11.50 -5.77
N ALA A 39 10.71 -12.59 -5.04
CA ALA A 39 11.78 -13.37 -4.42
C ALA A 39 12.73 -13.97 -5.46
N SER A 40 12.19 -14.62 -6.51
CA SER A 40 12.97 -15.17 -7.61
C SER A 40 13.80 -14.09 -8.33
N GLN A 41 13.20 -12.93 -8.62
CA GLN A 41 13.89 -11.82 -9.28
C GLN A 41 14.97 -11.16 -8.41
N LEU A 42 14.86 -11.26 -7.09
CA LEU A 42 15.86 -10.72 -6.16
C LEU A 42 16.89 -11.78 -5.74
N GLY A 43 16.73 -13.04 -6.15
CA GLY A 43 17.61 -14.14 -5.74
C GLY A 43 17.56 -14.43 -4.24
N ILE A 44 16.45 -14.13 -3.57
CA ILE A 44 16.30 -14.31 -2.11
C ILE A 44 15.17 -15.28 -1.80
N ALA A 45 15.23 -15.89 -0.62
CA ALA A 45 14.17 -16.78 -0.15
C ALA A 45 12.82 -16.05 -0.06
N ARG A 46 11.75 -16.75 -0.48
CA ARG A 46 10.37 -16.27 -0.36
C ARG A 46 10.02 -15.86 1.07
N SER A 47 10.41 -16.66 2.06
CA SER A 47 10.14 -16.42 3.48
C SER A 47 10.71 -15.09 3.96
N THR A 48 11.85 -14.68 3.42
CA THR A 48 12.48 -13.37 3.71
C THR A 48 11.65 -12.23 3.13
N VAL A 49 11.22 -12.34 1.87
CA VAL A 49 10.33 -11.33 1.26
C VAL A 49 9.04 -11.21 2.06
N GLN A 50 8.42 -12.35 2.40
CA GLN A 50 7.18 -12.37 3.18
C GLN A 50 7.36 -11.72 4.56
N SER A 51 8.47 -12.02 5.24
CA SER A 51 8.79 -11.42 6.54
C SER A 51 8.99 -9.91 6.44
N ILE A 52 9.67 -9.44 5.39
CA ILE A 52 9.84 -8.00 5.14
C ILE A 52 8.50 -7.32 4.93
N VAL A 53 7.65 -7.86 4.05
CA VAL A 53 6.34 -7.27 3.73
C VAL A 53 5.44 -7.23 4.96
N LYS A 54 5.35 -8.33 5.72
CA LYS A 54 4.48 -8.45 6.88
C LYS A 54 5.01 -7.68 8.10
N ASN A 55 6.27 -7.91 8.48
CA ASN A 55 6.79 -7.48 9.77
C ASN A 55 7.45 -6.11 9.71
N ASP A 56 8.18 -5.80 8.64
CA ASP A 56 8.95 -4.55 8.53
C ASP A 56 8.15 -3.47 7.79
N LEU A 57 7.42 -3.82 6.73
CA LEU A 57 6.58 -2.88 5.97
C LEU A 57 5.14 -2.80 6.48
N LYS A 58 4.71 -3.73 7.36
CA LYS A 58 3.37 -3.79 7.94
C LYS A 58 2.24 -3.84 6.91
N LEU A 59 2.48 -4.50 5.78
CA LEU A 59 1.50 -4.66 4.71
C LEU A 59 0.79 -6.01 4.79
N LYS A 60 -0.48 -6.01 4.39
CA LYS A 60 -1.32 -7.21 4.29
C LYS A 60 -1.85 -7.34 2.85
N SER A 61 -1.77 -8.55 2.30
CA SER A 61 -2.36 -8.85 1.00
C SER A 61 -3.89 -8.93 1.15
N TYR A 62 -4.60 -8.04 0.46
CA TYR A 62 -6.06 -8.06 0.39
C TYR A 62 -6.55 -8.72 -0.90
N LYS A 63 -7.77 -9.25 -0.86
CA LYS A 63 -8.44 -9.78 -2.06
C LYS A 63 -8.99 -8.60 -2.87
N LEU A 64 -8.59 -8.50 -4.14
CA LEU A 64 -9.15 -7.53 -5.07
C LEU A 64 -10.64 -7.82 -5.27
N ARG A 65 -11.47 -6.78 -5.10
CA ARG A 65 -12.90 -6.84 -5.37
C ARG A 65 -13.17 -6.31 -6.78
N ARG A 66 -14.07 -6.95 -7.51
CA ARG A 66 -14.54 -6.44 -8.80
C ARG A 66 -15.55 -5.33 -8.53
N GLY A 67 -15.39 -4.20 -9.22
CA GLY A 67 -16.35 -3.11 -9.24
C GLY A 67 -16.82 -2.83 -10.66
N GLN A 68 -17.77 -1.92 -10.81
CA GLN A 68 -18.19 -1.45 -12.13
C GLN A 68 -17.04 -0.72 -12.82
N TYR A 69 -16.75 -1.10 -14.06
CA TYR A 69 -15.81 -0.38 -14.88
C TYR A 69 -16.42 0.96 -15.34
N LEU A 70 -15.67 2.05 -15.19
CA LEU A 70 -16.11 3.39 -15.59
C LEU A 70 -15.33 3.83 -16.82
N SER A 71 -16.04 4.08 -17.92
CA SER A 71 -15.48 4.80 -19.07
C SER A 71 -15.17 6.25 -18.69
N ASP A 72 -14.29 6.91 -19.45
CA ASP A 72 -13.90 8.29 -19.14
C ASP A 72 -15.09 9.26 -19.22
N LYS A 73 -16.02 9.03 -20.16
CA LYS A 73 -17.31 9.74 -20.20
C LYS A 73 -18.10 9.56 -18.90
N SER A 74 -18.21 8.33 -18.40
CA SER A 74 -18.94 8.06 -17.16
C SER A 74 -18.28 8.70 -15.93
N LYS A 75 -16.94 8.77 -15.89
CA LYS A 75 -16.20 9.48 -14.83
C LYS A 75 -16.51 10.98 -14.85
N ALA A 76 -16.49 11.61 -16.02
CA ALA A 76 -16.80 13.02 -16.19
C ALA A 76 -18.24 13.35 -15.74
N MET A 77 -19.21 12.56 -16.20
CA MET A 77 -20.62 12.72 -15.79
C MET A 77 -20.81 12.55 -14.27
N ARG A 78 -20.15 11.56 -13.67
CA ARG A 78 -20.20 11.36 -12.22
C ARG A 78 -19.64 12.55 -11.45
N LEU A 79 -18.50 13.09 -11.89
CA LEU A 79 -17.87 14.25 -11.25
C LEU A 79 -18.79 15.48 -11.31
N GLU A 80 -19.37 15.76 -12.47
CA GLU A 80 -20.31 16.88 -12.64
C GLU A 80 -21.55 16.72 -11.76
N LYS A 81 -22.15 15.53 -11.75
CA LYS A 81 -23.30 15.23 -10.89
C LYS A 81 -22.98 15.43 -9.41
N CYS A 82 -21.84 14.91 -8.94
CA CYS A 82 -21.41 15.10 -7.55
C CYS A 82 -21.22 16.57 -7.20
N ARG A 83 -20.62 17.38 -8.09
CA ARG A 83 -20.46 18.83 -7.87
C ARG A 83 -21.79 19.55 -7.74
N LYS A 84 -22.74 19.26 -8.65
CA LYS A 84 -24.10 19.82 -8.61
C LYS A 84 -24.85 19.44 -7.33
N LEU A 85 -24.75 18.17 -6.91
CA LEU A 85 -25.36 17.70 -5.67
C LEU A 85 -24.76 18.41 -4.45
N LEU A 86 -23.43 18.51 -4.37
CA LEU A 86 -22.76 19.21 -3.27
C LEU A 86 -23.18 20.68 -3.21
N GLN A 87 -23.26 21.37 -4.35
CA GLN A 87 -23.73 22.76 -4.41
C GLN A 87 -25.19 22.89 -3.93
N HIS A 88 -26.07 21.99 -4.37
CA HIS A 88 -27.47 21.98 -3.95
C HIS A 88 -27.63 21.78 -2.43
N PHE A 89 -26.85 20.86 -1.84
CA PHE A 89 -26.86 20.62 -0.39
C PHE A 89 -26.07 21.65 0.43
N GLN A 90 -25.21 22.46 -0.19
CA GLN A 90 -24.62 23.63 0.49
C GLN A 90 -25.64 24.77 0.63
N VAL A 91 -26.54 24.91 -0.35
CA VAL A 91 -27.58 25.96 -0.37
C VAL A 91 -28.77 25.62 0.54
N ARG A 92 -29.12 24.34 0.68
CA ARG A 92 -30.10 23.86 1.67
C ARG A 92 -29.35 23.21 2.82
N ARG A 93 -29.17 23.90 3.96
CA ARG A 93 -28.61 23.19 5.13
C ARG A 93 -29.55 22.04 5.46
N VAL A 94 -28.99 20.89 5.81
CA VAL A 94 -29.75 19.69 6.20
C VAL A 94 -30.67 19.96 7.41
N SER A 95 -30.48 21.08 8.12
CA SER A 95 -31.33 21.61 9.19
C SER A 95 -32.62 22.28 8.71
N ASP A 96 -32.77 22.58 7.42
CA ASP A 96 -33.87 23.39 6.88
C ASP A 96 -35.02 22.53 6.32
N VAL A 97 -35.01 21.22 6.61
CA VAL A 97 -36.07 20.23 6.28
C VAL A 97 -36.51 19.52 7.55
#